data_AF-A0A0H3XLI5-F1
#
_entry.id   AF-A0A0H3XLI5-F1
#
_cell.length_a   1.000
_cell.length_b   1.000
_cell.length_c   1.000
_cell.angle_alpha   90.00
_cell.angle_beta   90.00
_cell.angle_gamma   90.00
#
_symmetry.space_group_name_H-M   'P 1'
#
loop_
_entity.id
_entity.type
_entity.pdbx_description
1 polymer ?
#
loop_
_entity_poly.entity_id
_entity_poly.type
_entity_poly.pdbx_seq_one_letter_code
_entity_poly.pdbx_strand_id
1 'polypeptide(L)'
;MKRKYRQNRKIKKIFKFKGQYEATTLAQNFVRYVTDPFREEGGYDIIDVENEIYQTEITTEEGNSYTVAISTQFDYEEDSEKIKEITKYQVDNDLDFILYTIGDHHDEQETDFLESLGLVLNEQLIGMVFDLKRWKKGRKKIPPNIKFRRVNDNKRLKDFSIILKSAFGPKSWDYAFYKTLLKLNKDETICQIDLLYKNNQPAGTGNIYFEKEIAIIDDIATHQNFRHQGLAKLMIDHLLTTAWNNDYDLVGLIATPEGFNMYRKLGFRPIKLYLNEYVARSQTNNLEQIAKKISRGKMKSLQNVNYQQLISQVGNKKCHRCQNIINDPEYLMAYRLTNDFEINVYHQNCYKLNAKDKWVIMVNQKQS
;
A
#
# COMPACT_ATOMS: atom_id res chain seq x y z
N MET A 1 -26.35 41.69 -14.15
CA MET A 1 -24.95 42.06 -14.45
C MET A 1 -24.09 40.80 -14.33
N LYS A 2 -23.70 40.17 -15.45
CA LYS A 2 -22.89 38.94 -15.46
C LYS A 2 -21.48 39.27 -14.94
N ARG A 3 -21.12 38.80 -13.75
CA ARG A 3 -19.74 38.86 -13.26
C ARG A 3 -18.89 37.95 -14.14
N LYS A 4 -18.04 38.55 -14.98
CA LYS A 4 -16.96 37.86 -15.68
C LYS A 4 -16.03 37.27 -14.62
N TYR A 5 -16.08 35.96 -14.43
CA TYR A 5 -15.04 35.24 -13.70
C TYR A 5 -13.72 35.48 -14.43
N ARG A 6 -12.83 36.29 -13.83
CA ARG A 6 -11.43 36.35 -14.22
C ARG A 6 -10.84 34.98 -13.93
N GLN A 7 -10.37 34.27 -14.95
CA GLN A 7 -9.55 33.07 -14.78
C GLN A 7 -8.35 33.44 -13.91
N ASN A 8 -8.30 32.88 -12.70
CA ASN A 8 -7.20 33.05 -11.78
C ASN A 8 -5.99 32.28 -12.35
N ARG A 9 -4.83 32.93 -12.48
CA ARG A 9 -3.62 32.35 -13.09
C ARG A 9 -2.95 31.26 -12.24
N LYS A 10 -3.42 31.04 -11.01
CA LYS A 10 -2.83 30.13 -10.01
C LYS A 10 -3.47 28.75 -9.89
N ILE A 11 -4.56 28.47 -10.61
CA ILE A 11 -5.13 27.11 -10.58
C ILE A 11 -4.19 26.21 -11.38
N LYS A 12 -3.44 25.32 -10.69
CA LYS A 12 -2.74 24.20 -11.34
C LYS A 12 -3.79 23.46 -12.18
N LYS A 13 -3.58 23.36 -13.50
CA LYS A 13 -4.52 22.62 -14.37
C LYS A 13 -4.52 21.17 -13.90
N ILE A 14 -5.71 20.56 -13.81
CA ILE A 14 -5.94 19.14 -13.49
C ILE A 14 -4.71 18.30 -13.82
N PHE A 15 -4.13 17.64 -12.81
CA PHE A 15 -2.96 16.79 -12.88
C PHE A 15 -2.84 16.07 -14.23
N LYS A 16 -1.85 16.46 -15.03
CA LYS A 16 -1.51 15.83 -16.32
C LYS A 16 0.00 15.81 -16.47
N PHE A 17 0.58 14.62 -16.46
CA PHE A 17 1.94 14.45 -16.94
C PHE A 17 1.95 14.71 -18.46
N LYS A 18 2.60 15.80 -18.88
CA LYS A 18 2.62 16.20 -20.29
C LYS A 18 3.21 15.07 -21.15
N GLY A 19 2.38 14.50 -22.03
CA GLY A 19 2.78 13.39 -22.91
C GLY A 19 2.82 12.01 -22.26
N GLN A 20 2.32 11.85 -21.03
CA GLN A 20 2.23 10.56 -20.33
C GLN A 20 0.78 10.31 -19.89
N TYR A 21 -0.06 9.92 -20.85
CA TYR A 21 -1.47 9.63 -20.62
C TYR A 21 -1.64 8.52 -19.58
N GLU A 22 -0.86 7.44 -19.71
CA GLU A 22 -0.95 6.29 -18.81
C GLU A 22 -0.66 6.66 -17.36
N ALA A 23 0.38 7.48 -17.13
CA ALA A 23 0.75 7.95 -15.79
C ALA A 23 -0.37 8.80 -15.17
N THR A 24 -0.98 9.66 -15.99
CA THR A 24 -2.08 10.51 -15.56
C THR A 24 -3.31 9.69 -15.17
N THR A 25 -3.72 8.75 -16.03
CA THR A 25 -4.91 7.93 -15.78
C THR A 25 -4.72 7.01 -14.57
N LEU A 26 -3.53 6.42 -14.40
CA LEU A 26 -3.20 5.62 -13.22
C LEU A 26 -3.22 6.44 -11.93
N ALA A 27 -2.63 7.63 -11.93
CA ALA A 27 -2.67 8.53 -10.77
C ALA A 27 -4.11 8.93 -10.42
N GLN A 28 -4.90 9.35 -11.40
CA GLN A 28 -6.29 9.74 -11.19
C GLN A 28 -7.15 8.59 -10.68
N ASN A 29 -6.96 7.38 -11.21
CA ASN A 29 -7.65 6.20 -10.70
C ASN A 29 -7.24 5.90 -9.25
N PHE A 30 -5.95 6.00 -8.92
CA PHE A 30 -5.47 5.86 -7.54
C PHE A 30 -6.09 6.89 -6.58
N VAL A 31 -6.09 8.17 -6.96
CA VAL A 31 -6.73 9.22 -6.14
C VAL A 31 -8.19 8.89 -5.91
N ARG A 32 -8.95 8.60 -6.97
CA ARG A 32 -10.37 8.23 -6.86
C ARG A 32 -10.58 7.04 -5.94
N TYR A 33 -9.77 6.00 -6.09
CA TYR A 33 -9.86 4.77 -5.29
C TYR A 33 -9.59 5.03 -3.81
N VAL A 34 -8.47 5.67 -3.49
CA VAL A 34 -8.04 5.88 -2.10
C VAL A 34 -8.93 6.88 -1.37
N THR A 35 -9.53 7.83 -2.09
CA THR A 35 -10.34 8.89 -1.48
C THR A 35 -11.85 8.59 -1.41
N ASP A 36 -12.30 7.43 -1.92
CA ASP A 36 -13.71 6.95 -1.96
C ASP A 36 -14.68 7.84 -2.78
N PRO A 37 -14.93 7.53 -4.06
CA PRO A 37 -15.80 8.32 -4.95
C PRO A 37 -17.29 8.16 -4.75
N PHE A 38 -17.71 7.32 -3.81
CA PHE A 38 -19.11 6.93 -3.73
C PHE A 38 -19.76 7.20 -2.39
N ARG A 39 -19.14 8.06 -1.56
CA ARG A 39 -19.83 8.66 -0.41
C ARG A 39 -20.97 9.54 -0.93
N GLU A 40 -22.20 9.15 -0.59
CA GLU A 40 -23.37 10.02 -0.70
C GLU A 40 -23.11 11.28 0.14
N GLU A 41 -23.25 12.46 -0.49
CA GLU A 41 -23.17 13.82 0.07
C GLU A 41 -22.11 14.06 1.18
N GLY A 42 -20.97 14.67 0.81
CA GLY A 42 -20.02 15.27 1.76
C GLY A 42 -18.69 14.52 1.97
N GLY A 43 -18.35 13.55 1.11
CA GLY A 43 -17.19 12.67 1.32
C GLY A 43 -15.84 13.10 0.76
N TYR A 44 -15.74 14.31 0.21
CA TYR A 44 -14.48 14.91 -0.22
C TYR A 44 -14.39 16.31 0.34
N ASP A 45 -13.59 16.50 1.39
CA ASP A 45 -13.02 17.81 1.59
C ASP A 45 -11.87 17.90 0.58
N ILE A 46 -12.14 18.45 -0.61
CA ILE A 46 -11.06 19.07 -1.37
C ILE A 46 -10.65 20.27 -0.54
N ILE A 47 -9.71 20.04 0.39
CA ILE A 47 -9.22 21.08 1.30
C ILE A 47 -8.52 22.16 0.47
N ASP A 48 -7.93 21.78 -0.66
CA ASP A 48 -7.19 22.69 -1.51
C ASP A 48 -7.29 22.34 -3.00
N VAL A 49 -8.21 23.02 -3.70
CA VAL A 49 -8.38 22.91 -5.16
C VAL A 49 -7.19 23.55 -5.89
N GLU A 50 -6.49 24.50 -5.28
CA GLU A 50 -5.35 25.19 -5.90
C GLU A 50 -4.10 24.29 -5.92
N ASN A 51 -3.92 23.47 -4.88
CA ASN A 51 -2.75 22.59 -4.69
C ASN A 51 -3.03 21.10 -4.95
N GLU A 52 -4.24 20.74 -5.40
CA GLU A 52 -4.69 19.36 -5.66
C GLU A 52 -4.40 18.40 -4.48
N ILE A 53 -4.73 18.86 -3.26
CA ILE A 53 -4.62 18.05 -2.05
C ILE A 53 -5.99 17.49 -1.69
N TYR A 54 -6.07 16.16 -1.64
CA TYR A 54 -7.27 15.40 -1.30
C TYR A 54 -7.12 14.83 0.09
N GLN A 55 -8.15 14.90 0.94
CA GLN A 55 -8.15 14.25 2.24
C GLN A 55 -9.48 13.52 2.48
N THR A 56 -9.40 12.34 3.09
CA THR A 56 -10.56 11.57 3.52
C THR A 56 -10.28 10.87 4.85
N GLU A 57 -11.30 10.69 5.67
CA GLU A 57 -11.24 9.82 6.85
C GLU A 57 -11.86 8.48 6.49
N ILE A 58 -11.12 7.38 6.65
CA ILE A 58 -11.57 6.01 6.38
C ILE A 58 -11.87 5.32 7.71
N THR A 59 -13.08 4.76 7.83
CA THR A 59 -13.52 4.01 9.02
C THR A 59 -13.61 2.54 8.70
N THR A 60 -12.90 1.70 9.47
CA THR A 60 -12.92 0.25 9.31
C THR A 60 -14.19 -0.37 9.89
N GLU A 61 -14.48 -1.63 9.53
CA GLU A 61 -15.61 -2.39 10.13
C GLU A 61 -15.53 -2.49 11.67
N GLU A 62 -14.33 -2.37 12.23
CA GLU A 62 -14.05 -2.46 13.67
C GLU A 62 -14.29 -1.12 14.39
N GLY A 63 -14.71 -0.07 13.66
CA GLY A 63 -14.97 1.26 14.19
C GLY A 63 -13.72 2.13 14.37
N ASN A 64 -12.55 1.65 13.93
CA ASN A 64 -11.31 2.44 13.94
C ASN A 64 -11.31 3.37 12.72
N SER A 65 -10.96 4.64 12.89
CA SER A 65 -10.75 5.56 11.78
C SER A 65 -9.28 5.90 11.57
N TYR A 66 -8.93 6.24 10.33
CA TYR A 66 -7.63 6.81 9.98
C TYR A 66 -7.80 7.82 8.86
N THR A 67 -6.92 8.82 8.83
CA THR A 67 -6.95 9.86 7.80
C THR A 67 -6.00 9.51 6.67
N VAL A 68 -6.43 9.69 5.43
CA VAL A 68 -5.57 9.62 4.25
C VAL A 68 -5.58 10.96 3.55
N ALA A 69 -4.40 11.47 3.23
CA ALA A 69 -4.23 12.62 2.36
C ALA A 69 -3.42 12.23 1.10
N ILE A 70 -3.66 12.92 0.00
CA ILE A 70 -2.93 12.74 -1.26
C ILE A 70 -2.62 14.13 -1.82
N SER A 71 -1.35 14.38 -2.13
CA SER A 71 -0.92 15.54 -2.91
C SER A 71 -0.48 15.07 -4.30
N THR A 72 -1.14 15.60 -5.34
CA THR A 72 -0.77 15.35 -6.73
C THR A 72 -0.01 16.54 -7.27
N GLN A 73 1.30 16.42 -7.53
CA GLN A 73 2.25 17.54 -7.77
C GLN A 73 2.58 18.35 -6.52
N PHE A 74 3.06 17.64 -5.49
CA PHE A 74 3.65 18.32 -4.33
C PHE A 74 4.83 19.18 -4.80
N ASP A 75 4.75 20.47 -4.51
CA ASP A 75 5.86 21.41 -4.64
C ASP A 75 6.16 21.92 -3.23
N TYR A 76 7.30 21.52 -2.66
CA TYR A 76 7.65 21.91 -1.30
C TYR A 76 7.69 23.44 -1.11
N GLU A 77 8.10 24.22 -2.11
CA GLU A 77 8.17 25.68 -1.97
C GLU A 77 6.76 26.29 -1.89
N GLU A 78 5.80 25.75 -2.64
CA GLU A 78 4.44 26.28 -2.73
C GLU A 78 3.48 25.68 -1.68
N ASP A 79 3.60 24.37 -1.41
CA ASP A 79 2.60 23.58 -0.70
C ASP A 79 2.98 23.31 0.77
N SER A 80 4.22 23.63 1.18
CA SER A 80 4.75 23.26 2.51
C SER A 80 3.93 23.75 3.68
N GLU A 81 3.39 24.98 3.64
CA GLU A 81 2.55 25.50 4.73
C GLU A 81 1.24 24.71 4.86
N LYS A 82 0.65 24.29 3.74
CA LYS A 82 -0.59 23.51 3.77
C LYS A 82 -0.35 22.07 4.24
N ILE A 83 0.73 21.45 3.77
CA ILE A 83 1.14 20.13 4.23
C ILE A 83 1.50 20.14 5.72
N LYS A 84 2.15 21.20 6.22
CA LYS A 84 2.37 21.40 7.66
C LYS A 84 1.06 21.44 8.43
N GLU A 85 0.08 22.21 7.97
CA GLU A 85 -1.23 22.34 8.63
C GLU A 85 -1.94 20.99 8.75
N ILE A 86 -2.04 20.24 7.66
CA ILE A 86 -2.72 18.94 7.60
C ILE A 86 -1.98 17.89 8.44
N THR A 87 -0.65 17.89 8.39
CA THR A 87 0.18 16.90 9.09
C THR A 87 0.25 17.18 10.59
N LYS A 88 0.33 18.45 10.99
CA LYS A 88 0.55 18.86 12.39
C LYS A 88 -0.51 18.31 13.33
N TYR A 89 -1.79 18.46 12.99
CA TYR A 89 -2.88 17.96 13.84
C TYR A 89 -2.79 16.45 14.03
N GLN A 90 -2.50 15.72 12.96
CA GLN A 90 -2.43 14.26 12.99
C GLN A 90 -1.25 13.77 13.83
N VAL A 91 -0.08 14.37 13.62
CA VAL A 91 1.16 14.01 14.31
C VAL A 91 1.10 14.41 15.79
N ASP A 92 0.65 15.63 16.12
CA ASP A 92 0.59 16.13 17.50
C ASP A 92 -0.38 15.32 18.38
N ASN A 93 -1.39 14.68 17.78
CA ASN A 93 -2.39 13.88 18.47
C ASN A 93 -2.18 12.35 18.31
N ASP A 94 -1.03 11.93 17.75
CA ASP A 94 -0.67 10.52 17.51
C ASP A 94 -1.69 9.72 16.68
N LEU A 95 -2.41 10.40 15.80
CA LEU A 95 -3.47 9.80 14.98
C LEU A 95 -2.90 8.93 13.86
N ASP A 96 -3.67 7.93 13.43
CA ASP A 96 -3.33 7.14 12.26
C ASP A 96 -3.53 7.97 10.99
N PHE A 97 -2.41 8.32 10.35
CA PHE A 97 -2.39 9.18 9.18
C PHE A 97 -1.47 8.63 8.10
N ILE A 98 -1.96 8.65 6.87
CA ILE A 98 -1.23 8.28 5.66
C ILE A 98 -1.23 9.47 4.72
N LEU A 99 -0.06 9.87 4.23
CA LEU A 99 0.09 10.88 3.18
C LEU A 99 0.71 10.22 1.95
N TYR A 100 0.08 10.39 0.79
CA TYR A 100 0.66 10.05 -0.50
C TYR A 100 1.16 11.30 -1.22
N THR A 101 2.38 11.27 -1.75
CA THR A 101 2.81 12.22 -2.79
C THR A 101 2.90 11.50 -4.13
N ILE A 102 2.40 12.13 -5.20
CA ILE A 102 2.42 11.57 -6.56
C ILE A 102 3.26 12.47 -7.48
N GLY A 103 4.28 11.88 -8.11
CA GLY A 103 5.22 12.57 -9.00
C GLY A 103 5.78 11.68 -10.11
N ASP A 104 6.62 12.25 -10.98
CA ASP A 104 7.33 11.52 -12.05
C ASP A 104 8.76 11.11 -11.66
N HIS A 105 9.18 11.48 -10.45
CA HIS A 105 10.43 11.09 -9.81
C HIS A 105 10.26 11.07 -8.29
N HIS A 106 11.31 10.62 -7.59
CA HIS A 106 11.44 10.74 -6.15
C HIS A 106 12.33 11.94 -5.84
N ASP A 107 11.90 12.79 -4.90
CA ASP A 107 12.66 13.95 -4.44
C ASP A 107 13.10 13.75 -2.98
N GLU A 108 14.41 13.80 -2.75
CA GLU A 108 15.01 13.67 -1.41
C GLU A 108 14.68 14.88 -0.54
N GLN A 109 14.53 16.08 -1.11
CA GLN A 109 14.19 17.29 -0.36
C GLN A 109 12.74 17.24 0.15
N GLU A 110 11.80 16.76 -0.68
CA GLU A 110 10.43 16.48 -0.25
C GLU A 110 10.43 15.49 0.92
N THR A 111 11.24 14.44 0.82
CA THR A 111 11.35 13.41 1.85
C THR A 111 11.87 14.00 3.16
N ASP A 112 12.98 14.72 3.13
CA ASP A 112 13.57 15.38 4.29
C ASP A 112 12.58 16.35 4.96
N PHE A 113 11.84 17.12 4.15
CA PHE A 113 10.81 18.01 4.65
C PHE A 113 9.70 17.25 5.37
N LEU A 114 9.12 16.21 4.76
CA LEU A 114 8.03 15.43 5.36
C LEU A 114 8.50 14.70 6.62
N GLU A 115 9.75 14.21 6.64
CA GLU A 115 10.35 13.62 7.83
C GLU A 115 10.52 14.65 8.96
N SER A 116 10.85 15.91 8.64
CA SER A 116 10.91 17.00 9.62
C SER A 116 9.55 17.30 10.28
N LEU A 117 8.44 16.95 9.62
CA LEU A 117 7.08 17.07 10.15
C LEU A 117 6.65 15.87 11.02
N GLY A 118 7.53 14.90 11.23
CA GLY A 118 7.22 13.69 11.98
C GLY A 118 6.54 12.60 11.16
N LEU A 119 6.61 12.67 9.83
CA LEU A 119 6.25 11.56 8.95
C LEU A 119 7.47 10.65 8.71
N VAL A 120 7.22 9.45 8.19
CA VAL A 120 8.28 8.52 7.75
C VAL A 120 7.88 7.93 6.41
N LEU A 121 8.82 7.92 5.46
CA LEU A 121 8.63 7.22 4.19
C LEU A 121 8.46 5.72 4.46
N ASN A 122 7.29 5.20 4.10
CA ASN A 122 6.88 3.83 4.39
C ASN A 122 7.08 2.94 3.16
N GLU A 123 6.54 3.34 2.01
CA GLU A 123 6.70 2.63 0.74
C GLU A 123 6.83 3.60 -0.43
N GLN A 124 7.58 3.17 -1.45
CA GLN A 124 7.58 3.81 -2.76
C GLN A 124 6.95 2.85 -3.75
N LEU A 125 5.84 3.27 -4.33
CA LEU A 125 5.09 2.54 -5.35
C LEU A 125 5.45 3.08 -6.74
N ILE A 126 5.36 2.22 -7.75
CA ILE A 126 5.67 2.59 -9.13
C ILE A 126 4.57 2.16 -10.09
N GLY A 127 4.13 3.08 -10.94
CA GLY A 127 3.24 2.79 -12.05
C GLY A 127 3.88 1.85 -13.06
N MET A 128 3.15 0.84 -13.48
CA MET A 128 3.57 -0.09 -14.52
C MET A 128 2.46 -0.32 -15.53
N VAL A 129 2.84 -0.56 -16.79
CA VAL A 129 1.89 -0.83 -17.88
C VAL A 129 2.27 -2.07 -18.67
N PHE A 130 1.27 -2.67 -19.29
CA PHE A 130 1.39 -3.89 -20.07
C PHE A 130 0.68 -3.71 -21.41
N ASP A 131 1.40 -3.95 -22.49
CA ASP A 131 0.89 -3.87 -23.87
C ASP A 131 0.23 -5.21 -24.25
N LEU A 132 -1.10 -5.24 -24.29
CA LEU A 132 -1.86 -6.43 -24.65
C LEU A 132 -1.71 -6.80 -26.12
N LYS A 133 -1.32 -5.87 -27.01
CA LYS A 133 -1.07 -6.19 -28.44
C LYS A 133 0.10 -7.15 -28.60
N ARG A 134 1.07 -7.07 -27.69
CA ARG A 134 2.25 -7.94 -27.67
C ARG A 134 2.02 -9.21 -26.85
N TRP A 135 0.84 -9.34 -26.24
CA TRP A 135 0.53 -10.48 -25.40
C TRP A 135 0.24 -11.71 -26.25
N LYS A 136 1.22 -12.61 -26.31
CA LYS A 136 1.00 -13.95 -26.86
C LYS A 136 0.15 -14.73 -25.87
N LYS A 137 -1.17 -14.77 -26.13
CA LYS A 137 -2.15 -15.53 -25.35
C LYS A 137 -1.67 -16.96 -25.15
N GLY A 138 -1.06 -17.23 -24.01
CA GLY A 138 -0.76 -18.58 -23.58
C GLY A 138 -2.01 -19.14 -22.91
N ARG A 139 -2.71 -20.06 -23.56
CA ARG A 139 -3.74 -20.87 -22.90
C ARG A 139 -3.05 -21.80 -21.88
N LYS A 140 -2.61 -21.25 -20.74
CA LYS A 140 -2.15 -22.07 -19.63
C LYS A 140 -3.36 -22.83 -19.12
N LYS A 141 -3.26 -24.16 -19.08
CA LYS A 141 -4.28 -24.99 -18.44
C LYS A 141 -4.37 -24.57 -16.97
N ILE A 142 -5.54 -24.07 -16.58
CA ILE A 142 -5.85 -23.81 -15.18
C ILE A 142 -5.93 -25.19 -14.49
N PRO A 143 -5.18 -25.43 -13.40
CA PRO A 143 -5.26 -26.69 -12.68
C PRO A 143 -6.70 -26.96 -12.22
N PRO A 144 -7.19 -28.22 -12.24
CA PRO A 144 -8.59 -28.54 -11.89
C PRO A 144 -9.03 -28.09 -10.49
N ASN A 145 -8.07 -27.97 -9.58
CA ASN A 145 -8.31 -27.53 -8.21
C ASN A 145 -8.33 -26.00 -8.03
N ILE A 146 -8.14 -25.25 -9.11
CA ILE A 146 -8.19 -23.79 -9.14
C ILE A 146 -9.50 -23.35 -9.81
N LYS A 147 -10.21 -22.41 -9.17
CA LYS A 147 -11.46 -21.84 -9.69
C LYS A 147 -11.46 -20.34 -9.54
N PHE A 148 -11.80 -19.63 -10.61
CA PHE A 148 -12.08 -18.19 -10.57
C PHE A 148 -13.57 -17.94 -10.34
N ARG A 149 -13.90 -16.97 -9.51
CA ARG A 149 -15.27 -16.58 -9.17
C ARG A 149 -15.37 -15.07 -9.00
N ARG A 150 -16.30 -14.45 -9.72
CA ARG A 150 -16.61 -13.03 -9.58
C ARG A 150 -17.29 -12.74 -8.25
N VAL A 151 -16.89 -11.66 -7.59
CA VAL A 151 -17.60 -11.12 -6.42
C VAL A 151 -18.84 -10.39 -6.93
N ASN A 152 -20.02 -10.93 -6.60
CA ASN A 152 -21.33 -10.39 -7.00
C ASN A 152 -22.38 -10.57 -5.90
N ASP A 153 -21.95 -11.00 -4.71
CA ASP A 153 -22.79 -11.20 -3.53
C ASP A 153 -21.98 -10.92 -2.26
N ASN A 154 -22.69 -10.73 -1.14
CA ASN A 154 -22.07 -10.43 0.15
C ASN A 154 -21.22 -11.59 0.69
N LYS A 155 -21.48 -12.84 0.27
CA LYS A 155 -20.68 -13.99 0.73
C LYS A 155 -19.28 -13.94 0.13
N ARG A 156 -19.17 -13.70 -1.18
CA ARG A 156 -17.90 -13.54 -1.87
C ARG A 156 -17.18 -12.25 -1.46
N LEU A 157 -17.92 -11.19 -1.12
CA LEU A 157 -17.31 -9.99 -0.57
C LEU A 157 -16.62 -10.27 0.79
N LYS A 158 -17.22 -11.12 1.64
CA LYS A 158 -16.56 -11.61 2.86
C LYS A 158 -15.31 -12.45 2.57
N ASP A 159 -15.35 -13.32 1.57
CA ASP A 159 -14.17 -14.10 1.17
C ASP A 159 -13.04 -13.19 0.67
N PHE A 160 -13.37 -12.15 -0.09
CA PHE A 160 -12.45 -11.10 -0.53
C PHE A 160 -11.80 -10.38 0.65
N SER A 161 -12.62 -9.93 1.61
CA SER A 161 -12.16 -9.32 2.87
C SER A 161 -11.17 -10.21 3.63
N ILE A 162 -11.47 -11.51 3.80
CA ILE A 162 -10.61 -12.45 4.53
C ILE A 162 -9.22 -12.52 3.88
N ILE A 163 -9.16 -12.55 2.55
CA ILE A 163 -7.88 -12.60 1.83
C ILE A 163 -7.11 -11.29 2.01
N LEU A 164 -7.75 -10.12 1.87
CA LEU A 164 -7.09 -8.82 2.05
C LEU A 164 -6.60 -8.65 3.50
N LYS A 165 -7.44 -8.93 4.50
CA LYS A 165 -7.06 -8.93 5.92
C LYS A 165 -5.85 -9.82 6.18
N SER A 166 -5.83 -11.02 5.59
CA SER A 166 -4.68 -11.94 5.71
C SER A 166 -3.44 -11.43 4.98
N ALA A 167 -3.59 -10.73 3.86
CA ALA A 167 -2.47 -10.38 2.99
C ALA A 167 -1.77 -9.09 3.44
N PHE A 168 -2.57 -8.09 3.79
CA PHE A 168 -2.15 -6.71 3.97
C PHE A 168 -2.35 -6.20 5.40
N GLY A 169 -3.30 -6.78 6.16
CA GLY A 169 -3.59 -6.42 7.56
C GLY A 169 -5.03 -5.91 7.76
N PRO A 170 -5.44 -5.58 8.99
CA PRO A 170 -6.83 -5.17 9.27
C PRO A 170 -7.22 -3.80 8.69
N LYS A 171 -6.25 -2.91 8.43
CA LYS A 171 -6.49 -1.52 7.96
C LYS A 171 -6.45 -1.33 6.44
N SER A 172 -6.19 -2.38 5.68
CA SER A 172 -5.83 -2.27 4.26
C SER A 172 -6.99 -2.48 3.28
N TRP A 173 -8.23 -2.36 3.74
CA TRP A 173 -9.40 -2.56 2.90
C TRP A 173 -10.63 -1.89 3.52
N ASP A 174 -11.54 -1.41 2.69
CA ASP A 174 -12.78 -0.75 3.12
C ASP A 174 -14.00 -1.54 2.61
N TYR A 175 -14.70 -2.24 3.51
CA TYR A 175 -15.90 -3.02 3.15
C TYR A 175 -17.01 -2.15 2.56
N ALA A 176 -17.19 -0.93 3.08
CA ALA A 176 -18.24 -0.03 2.65
C ALA A 176 -18.00 0.39 1.20
N PHE A 177 -16.76 0.77 0.88
CA PHE A 177 -16.33 1.08 -0.49
C PHE A 177 -16.67 -0.06 -1.45
N TYR A 178 -16.22 -1.30 -1.18
CA TYR A 178 -16.46 -2.42 -2.10
C TYR A 178 -17.94 -2.82 -2.16
N LYS A 179 -18.69 -2.68 -1.07
CA LYS A 179 -20.13 -2.90 -1.08
C LYS A 179 -20.84 -1.90 -1.99
N THR A 180 -20.40 -0.63 -1.99
CA THR A 180 -20.92 0.39 -2.91
C THR A 180 -20.52 0.10 -4.34
N LEU A 181 -19.26 -0.30 -4.58
CA LEU A 181 -18.78 -0.70 -5.90
C LEU A 181 -19.57 -1.89 -6.48
N LEU A 182 -19.95 -2.88 -5.65
CA LEU A 182 -20.83 -3.97 -6.06
C LEU A 182 -22.25 -3.52 -6.41
N LYS A 183 -22.77 -2.46 -5.79
CA LYS A 183 -24.08 -1.90 -6.17
C LYS A 183 -23.99 -1.22 -7.53
N LEU A 184 -22.99 -0.36 -7.72
CA LEU A 184 -22.80 0.39 -8.97
C LEU A 184 -22.54 -0.54 -10.16
N ASN A 185 -21.77 -1.61 -9.95
CA ASN A 185 -21.52 -2.64 -10.96
C ASN A 185 -22.77 -3.34 -11.50
N LYS A 186 -23.95 -3.19 -10.86
CA LYS A 186 -25.22 -3.72 -11.38
C LYS A 186 -25.77 -2.90 -12.53
N ASP A 187 -25.52 -1.59 -12.51
CA ASP A 187 -26.08 -0.63 -13.47
C ASP A 187 -25.10 -0.39 -14.63
N GLU A 188 -23.80 -0.29 -14.31
CA GLU A 188 -22.71 -0.12 -15.26
C GLU A 188 -21.51 -0.95 -14.80
N THR A 189 -20.88 -1.72 -15.70
CA THR A 189 -19.69 -2.52 -15.32
C THR A 189 -18.45 -1.63 -15.24
N ILE A 190 -18.31 -0.93 -14.11
CA ILE A 190 -17.18 -0.02 -13.82
C ILE A 190 -15.93 -0.83 -13.45
N CYS A 191 -16.10 -1.95 -12.74
CA CYS A 191 -15.01 -2.85 -12.41
C CYS A 191 -15.43 -4.33 -12.34
N GLN A 192 -14.44 -5.19 -12.16
CA GLN A 192 -14.61 -6.62 -11.90
C GLN A 192 -13.68 -7.06 -10.78
N ILE A 193 -14.28 -7.49 -9.66
CA ILE A 193 -13.55 -8.11 -8.56
C ILE A 193 -13.68 -9.63 -8.70
N ASP A 194 -12.54 -10.32 -8.71
CA ASP A 194 -12.46 -11.77 -8.84
C ASP A 194 -11.71 -12.42 -7.67
N LEU A 195 -12.18 -13.60 -7.30
CA LEU A 195 -11.58 -14.50 -6.33
C LEU A 195 -10.98 -15.70 -7.04
N LEU A 196 -9.78 -16.10 -6.62
CA LEU A 196 -9.17 -17.37 -6.93
C LEU A 196 -9.33 -18.30 -5.73
N TYR A 197 -10.03 -19.40 -5.94
CA TYR A 197 -10.14 -20.50 -4.97
C TYR A 197 -9.16 -21.61 -5.32
N LYS A 198 -8.48 -22.16 -4.31
CA LYS A 198 -7.70 -23.40 -4.41
C LYS A 198 -8.29 -24.44 -3.47
N ASN A 199 -8.62 -25.62 -3.99
CA ASN A 199 -9.30 -26.68 -3.22
C ASN A 199 -10.59 -26.18 -2.51
N ASN A 200 -11.37 -25.34 -3.21
CA ASN A 200 -12.57 -24.67 -2.68
C ASN A 200 -12.33 -23.71 -1.49
N GLN A 201 -11.09 -23.33 -1.19
CA GLN A 201 -10.76 -22.30 -0.20
C GLN A 201 -10.36 -20.99 -0.87
N PRO A 202 -10.80 -19.81 -0.35
CA PRO A 202 -10.40 -18.52 -0.88
C PRO A 202 -8.88 -18.33 -0.74
N ALA A 203 -8.19 -18.14 -1.85
CA ALA A 203 -6.73 -18.20 -1.90
C ALA A 203 -6.08 -16.94 -2.49
N GLY A 204 -6.77 -16.22 -3.39
CA GLY A 204 -6.27 -14.96 -3.94
C GLY A 204 -7.39 -14.06 -4.45
N THR A 205 -7.07 -12.79 -4.63
CA THR A 205 -7.97 -11.73 -5.10
C THR A 205 -7.32 -10.97 -6.24
N GLY A 206 -8.16 -10.31 -7.02
CA GLY A 206 -7.76 -9.29 -7.96
C GLY A 206 -8.95 -8.47 -8.40
N ASN A 207 -8.72 -7.20 -8.68
CA ASN A 207 -9.70 -6.24 -9.14
C ASN A 207 -9.24 -5.66 -10.47
N ILE A 208 -10.16 -5.36 -11.36
CA ILE A 208 -9.87 -4.66 -12.62
C ILE A 208 -10.91 -3.58 -12.89
N TYR A 209 -10.46 -2.35 -13.06
CA TYR A 209 -11.26 -1.19 -13.47
C TYR A 209 -11.21 -1.01 -14.98
N PHE A 210 -12.33 -0.60 -15.55
CA PHE A 210 -12.50 -0.39 -16.99
C PHE A 210 -12.53 1.12 -17.31
N GLU A 211 -11.36 1.75 -17.38
CA GLU A 211 -11.25 3.15 -17.82
C GLU A 211 -11.22 3.24 -19.35
N LYS A 212 -11.58 4.37 -19.95
CA LYS A 212 -11.78 4.50 -21.40
C LYS A 212 -10.70 3.88 -22.31
N GLU A 213 -9.40 4.01 -21.98
CA GLU A 213 -8.30 3.59 -22.86
C GLU A 213 -7.32 2.60 -22.19
N ILE A 214 -7.48 2.34 -20.89
CA ILE A 214 -6.60 1.47 -20.11
C ILE A 214 -7.42 0.70 -19.07
N ALA A 215 -7.24 -0.61 -18.99
CA ALA A 215 -7.79 -1.37 -17.88
C ALA A 215 -6.79 -1.33 -16.71
N ILE A 216 -7.26 -1.10 -15.48
CA ILE A 216 -6.37 -0.93 -14.33
C ILE A 216 -6.56 -2.09 -13.38
N ILE A 217 -5.49 -2.86 -13.14
CA ILE A 217 -5.48 -3.97 -12.19
C ILE A 217 -5.07 -3.47 -10.81
N ASP A 218 -5.83 -3.88 -9.80
CA ASP A 218 -5.54 -3.58 -8.39
C ASP A 218 -5.90 -4.77 -7.46
N ASP A 219 -5.65 -4.62 -6.16
CA ASP A 219 -6.02 -5.54 -5.08
C ASP A 219 -5.56 -6.99 -5.30
N ILE A 220 -4.38 -7.13 -5.91
CA ILE A 220 -3.76 -8.44 -6.16
C ILE A 220 -3.18 -8.97 -4.86
N ALA A 221 -3.93 -9.83 -4.20
CA ALA A 221 -3.51 -10.44 -2.95
C ALA A 221 -3.52 -11.96 -3.03
N THR A 222 -2.67 -12.59 -2.23
CA THR A 222 -2.68 -14.03 -1.99
C THR A 222 -2.71 -14.25 -0.49
N HIS A 223 -3.71 -15.00 -0.03
CA HIS A 223 -3.86 -15.36 1.36
C HIS A 223 -2.58 -16.04 1.86
N GLN A 224 -2.16 -15.75 3.09
CA GLN A 224 -0.82 -16.09 3.59
C GLN A 224 -0.45 -17.59 3.43
N ASN A 225 -1.42 -18.48 3.64
CA ASN A 225 -1.26 -19.94 3.53
C ASN A 225 -1.08 -20.44 2.09
N PHE A 226 -1.30 -19.59 1.09
CA PHE A 226 -1.25 -19.93 -0.33
C PHE A 226 -0.14 -19.20 -1.10
N ARG A 227 0.70 -18.44 -0.40
CA ARG A 227 1.83 -17.71 -0.99
C ARG A 227 2.88 -18.65 -1.56
N HIS A 228 3.71 -18.12 -2.47
CA HIS A 228 4.80 -18.83 -3.13
C HIS A 228 4.38 -20.03 -4.00
N GLN A 229 3.10 -20.14 -4.34
CA GLN A 229 2.55 -21.23 -5.17
C GLN A 229 2.13 -20.76 -6.58
N GLY A 230 2.54 -19.55 -6.97
CA GLY A 230 2.23 -18.98 -8.30
C GLY A 230 0.79 -18.47 -8.48
N LEU A 231 -0.02 -18.38 -7.42
CA LEU A 231 -1.43 -17.98 -7.53
C LEU A 231 -1.62 -16.52 -7.97
N ALA A 232 -0.80 -15.59 -7.48
CA ALA A 232 -0.84 -14.20 -7.95
C ALA A 232 -0.62 -14.09 -9.47
N LYS A 233 0.31 -14.90 -10.02
CA LYS A 233 0.53 -14.99 -11.47
C LYS A 233 -0.69 -15.52 -12.21
N LEU A 234 -1.38 -16.52 -11.67
CA LEU A 234 -2.63 -17.03 -12.25
C LEU A 234 -3.73 -15.97 -12.22
N MET A 235 -3.83 -15.20 -11.14
CA MET A 235 -4.80 -14.09 -11.05
C MET A 235 -4.50 -13.01 -12.08
N ILE A 236 -3.25 -12.60 -12.24
CA ILE A 236 -2.86 -11.59 -13.25
C ILE A 236 -3.14 -12.12 -14.66
N ASP A 237 -2.78 -13.37 -14.98
CA ASP A 237 -3.10 -13.98 -16.28
C ASP A 237 -4.63 -13.99 -16.54
N HIS A 238 -5.44 -14.24 -15.51
CA HIS A 238 -6.90 -14.17 -15.58
C HIS A 238 -7.40 -12.75 -15.86
N LEU A 239 -6.90 -11.75 -15.14
CA LEU A 239 -7.30 -10.34 -15.34
C LEU A 239 -6.82 -9.77 -16.68
N LEU A 240 -5.63 -10.14 -17.16
CA LEU A 240 -5.16 -9.80 -18.52
C LEU A 240 -6.08 -10.43 -19.57
N THR A 241 -6.56 -11.66 -19.34
CA THR A 241 -7.56 -12.30 -20.21
C THR A 241 -8.87 -11.52 -20.20
N THR A 242 -9.32 -11.07 -19.02
CA THR A 242 -10.52 -10.23 -18.86
C THR A 242 -10.37 -8.92 -19.64
N ALA A 243 -9.28 -8.18 -19.47
CA ALA A 243 -9.02 -6.94 -20.20
C ALA A 243 -9.03 -7.17 -21.72
N TRP A 244 -8.30 -8.19 -22.19
CA TRP A 244 -8.24 -8.54 -23.60
C TRP A 244 -9.61 -8.91 -24.19
N ASN A 245 -10.46 -9.63 -23.44
CA ASN A 245 -11.82 -9.95 -23.87
C ASN A 245 -12.77 -8.73 -23.88
N ASN A 246 -12.39 -7.62 -23.26
CA ASN A 246 -13.12 -6.35 -23.28
C ASN A 246 -12.44 -5.33 -24.21
N ASP A 247 -11.70 -5.81 -25.22
CA ASP A 247 -11.07 -5.01 -26.28
C ASP A 247 -10.07 -3.96 -25.80
N TYR A 248 -9.45 -4.20 -24.63
CA TYR A 248 -8.35 -3.37 -24.15
C TYR A 248 -7.04 -3.72 -24.84
N ASP A 249 -6.32 -2.68 -25.23
CA ASP A 249 -4.96 -2.75 -25.78
C ASP A 249 -3.88 -2.58 -24.70
N LEU A 250 -4.25 -1.99 -23.55
CA LEU A 250 -3.33 -1.57 -22.52
C LEU A 250 -3.88 -1.88 -21.13
N VAL A 251 -3.01 -2.39 -20.25
CA VAL A 251 -3.32 -2.62 -18.85
C VAL A 251 -2.33 -1.88 -17.96
N GLY A 252 -2.80 -1.22 -16.92
CA GLY A 252 -1.97 -0.54 -15.94
C GLY A 252 -2.11 -1.13 -14.54
N LEU A 253 -1.13 -0.89 -13.68
CA LEU A 253 -1.20 -1.13 -12.24
C LEU A 253 -0.19 -0.24 -11.50
N ILE A 254 -0.36 -0.11 -10.19
CA ILE A 254 0.63 0.48 -9.28
C ILE A 254 1.27 -0.68 -8.49
N ALA A 255 2.59 -0.84 -8.62
CA ALA A 255 3.31 -1.94 -8.01
C ALA A 255 3.95 -1.53 -6.68
N THR A 256 3.73 -2.34 -5.64
CA THR A 256 4.55 -2.29 -4.41
C THR A 256 5.95 -2.82 -4.67
N PRO A 257 6.93 -2.53 -3.80
CA PRO A 257 8.27 -3.10 -3.89
C PRO A 257 8.30 -4.63 -3.96
N GLU A 258 7.40 -5.33 -3.25
CA GLU A 258 7.28 -6.79 -3.29
C GLU A 258 6.73 -7.31 -4.62
N GLY A 259 5.74 -6.62 -5.18
CA GLY A 259 5.09 -7.00 -6.43
C GLY A 259 5.93 -6.70 -7.67
N PHE A 260 6.75 -5.64 -7.64
CA PHE A 260 7.47 -5.09 -8.79
C PHE A 260 8.18 -6.15 -9.66
N ASN A 261 9.01 -6.99 -9.03
CA ASN A 261 9.79 -7.99 -9.75
C ASN A 261 8.93 -9.07 -10.40
N MET A 262 7.77 -9.38 -9.82
CA MET A 262 6.82 -10.33 -10.40
C MET A 262 6.17 -9.71 -11.65
N TYR A 263 5.63 -8.50 -11.55
CA TYR A 263 4.99 -7.81 -12.68
C TYR A 263 5.97 -7.62 -13.85
N ARG A 264 7.21 -7.20 -13.55
CA ARG A 264 8.27 -7.07 -14.56
C ARG A 264 8.53 -8.38 -15.31
N LYS A 265 8.59 -9.51 -14.61
CA LYS A 265 8.78 -10.84 -15.21
C LYS A 265 7.58 -11.28 -16.05
N LEU A 266 6.39 -10.75 -15.79
CA LEU A 266 5.19 -11.02 -16.59
C LEU A 266 5.15 -10.19 -17.87
N GLY A 267 5.93 -9.10 -17.94
CA GLY A 267 6.04 -8.22 -19.11
C GLY A 267 5.52 -6.81 -18.86
N PHE A 268 5.13 -6.46 -17.63
CA PHE A 268 4.82 -5.08 -17.28
C PHE A 268 6.11 -4.26 -17.32
N ARG A 269 6.05 -3.07 -17.93
CA ARG A 269 7.14 -2.09 -17.96
C ARG A 269 6.83 -0.97 -16.96
N PRO A 270 7.81 -0.51 -16.15
CA PRO A 270 7.62 0.68 -15.35
C PRO A 270 7.44 1.92 -16.23
N ILE A 271 6.69 2.89 -15.71
CA ILE A 271 6.55 4.24 -16.28
C ILE A 271 6.99 5.27 -15.24
N LYS A 272 7.15 6.53 -15.65
CA LYS A 272 7.50 7.64 -14.74
C LYS A 272 6.28 8.08 -13.93
N LEU A 273 5.85 7.21 -13.03
CA LEU A 273 4.79 7.48 -12.06
C LEU A 273 5.25 6.85 -10.74
N TYR A 274 5.51 7.70 -9.75
CA TYR A 274 5.95 7.31 -8.43
C TYR A 274 4.93 7.81 -7.42
N LEU A 275 4.57 6.94 -6.48
CA LEU A 275 3.74 7.31 -5.35
C LEU A 275 4.54 6.99 -4.09
N ASN A 276 4.82 8.01 -3.28
CA ASN A 276 5.50 7.85 -2.00
C ASN A 276 4.43 7.83 -0.92
N GLU A 277 4.34 6.73 -0.18
CA GLU A 277 3.47 6.58 0.98
C GLU A 277 4.27 6.96 2.23
N TYR A 278 3.76 7.94 2.96
CA TYR A 278 4.28 8.38 4.26
C TYR A 278 3.27 8.06 5.34
N VAL A 279 3.76 7.72 6.54
CA VAL A 279 2.92 7.48 7.72
C VAL A 279 3.38 8.33 8.89
N ALA A 280 2.46 8.74 9.75
CA ALA A 280 2.80 9.46 10.97
C ALA A 280 3.66 8.60 11.92
N ARG A 281 4.76 9.17 12.40
CA ARG A 281 5.60 8.56 13.43
C ARG A 281 4.83 8.52 14.74
N SER A 282 4.82 7.36 15.42
CA SER A 282 4.20 7.25 16.74
C SER A 282 4.95 8.13 17.74
N GLN A 283 4.26 9.01 18.45
CA GLN A 283 4.87 9.77 19.56
C GLN A 283 4.91 8.96 20.87
N THR A 284 4.17 7.85 20.92
CA THR A 284 4.13 6.99 22.09
C THR A 284 5.41 6.16 22.23
N ASN A 285 5.95 6.08 23.45
CA ASN A 285 6.92 5.04 23.84
C ASN A 285 6.28 3.64 23.89
N ASN A 286 5.02 3.51 23.45
CA ASN A 286 4.28 2.26 23.40
C ASN A 286 4.78 1.45 22.20
N LEU A 287 5.69 0.53 22.50
CA LEU A 287 6.38 -0.25 21.48
C LEU A 287 5.46 -1.18 20.72
N GLU A 288 4.34 -1.59 21.30
CA GLU A 288 3.32 -2.36 20.59
C GLU A 288 2.66 -1.49 19.50
N GLN A 289 2.40 -0.21 19.77
CA GLN A 289 1.87 0.72 18.77
C GLN A 289 2.90 1.06 17.69
N ILE A 290 4.15 1.33 18.06
CA ILE A 290 5.27 1.53 17.11
C ILE A 290 5.39 0.30 16.19
N ALA A 291 5.41 -0.89 16.77
CA ALA A 291 5.53 -2.15 16.08
C ALA A 291 4.31 -2.44 15.17
N LYS A 292 3.09 -2.14 15.61
CA LYS A 292 1.86 -2.24 14.80
C LYS A 292 1.86 -1.26 13.63
N LYS A 293 2.27 -0.01 13.84
CA LYS A 293 2.36 1.03 12.79
C LYS A 293 3.40 0.64 11.73
N ILE A 294 4.62 0.26 12.12
CA ILE A 294 5.69 -0.18 11.19
C ILE A 294 5.28 -1.45 10.43
N SER A 295 4.62 -2.40 11.09
CA SER A 295 4.23 -3.68 10.47
C SER A 295 2.90 -3.61 9.71
N ARG A 296 2.19 -2.48 9.71
CA ARG A 296 0.83 -2.35 9.16
C ARG A 296 -0.15 -3.38 9.74
N GLY A 297 0.03 -3.76 10.99
CA GLY A 297 -0.75 -4.82 11.64
C GLY A 297 -0.46 -6.25 11.14
N LYS A 298 0.61 -6.46 10.34
CA LYS A 298 1.08 -7.81 9.94
C LYS A 298 1.76 -8.57 11.08
N MET A 299 2.07 -7.89 12.19
CA MET A 299 2.66 -8.50 13.38
C MET A 299 1.65 -9.39 14.09
N LYS A 300 2.00 -10.68 14.26
CA LYS A 300 1.12 -11.69 14.89
C LYS A 300 1.20 -11.70 16.42
N SER A 301 2.37 -11.41 16.98
CA SER A 301 2.60 -11.37 18.42
C SER A 301 3.82 -10.50 18.76
N LEU A 302 3.72 -9.77 19.87
CA LEU A 302 4.86 -9.18 20.56
C LEU A 302 5.26 -10.15 21.68
N GLN A 303 6.52 -10.54 21.77
CA GLN A 303 7.02 -11.34 22.90
C GLN A 303 7.94 -10.48 23.75
N ASN A 304 7.65 -10.43 25.05
CA ASN A 304 8.54 -9.84 26.04
C ASN A 304 9.56 -10.90 26.45
N VAL A 305 10.86 -10.60 26.29
CA VAL A 305 11.95 -11.48 26.70
C VAL A 305 12.70 -10.82 27.86
N ASN A 306 13.04 -11.59 28.89
CA ASN A 306 13.81 -11.09 30.02
C ASN A 306 15.23 -10.70 29.57
N TYR A 307 15.69 -9.51 29.95
CA TYR A 307 17.00 -8.96 29.60
C TYR A 307 18.18 -9.88 29.94
N GLN A 308 18.15 -10.54 31.11
CA GLN A 308 19.22 -11.44 31.54
C GLN A 308 19.25 -12.74 30.71
N GLN A 309 18.09 -13.25 30.32
CA GLN A 309 18.01 -14.39 29.39
C GLN A 309 18.49 -14.02 27.99
N LEU A 310 18.28 -12.77 27.58
CA LEU A 310 18.76 -12.27 26.30
C LEU A 310 20.29 -12.17 26.28
N ILE A 311 20.86 -11.49 27.28
CA ILE A 311 22.32 -11.36 27.43
C ILE A 311 23.01 -12.72 27.47
N SER A 312 22.43 -13.74 28.11
CA SER A 312 23.05 -15.08 28.10
C SER A 312 23.03 -15.75 26.72
N GLN A 313 22.08 -15.42 25.85
CA GLN A 313 21.98 -15.95 24.48
C GLN A 313 22.84 -15.18 23.45
N VAL A 314 23.12 -13.89 23.67
CA VAL A 314 23.96 -13.06 22.78
C VAL A 314 25.35 -12.73 23.30
N GLY A 315 25.60 -12.86 24.61
CA GLY A 315 26.79 -12.32 25.30
C GLY A 315 28.14 -12.91 24.88
N ASN A 316 28.16 -13.84 23.93
CA ASN A 316 29.37 -14.40 23.33
C ASN A 316 29.41 -14.26 21.80
N LYS A 317 28.42 -13.61 21.19
CA LYS A 317 28.35 -13.44 19.74
C LYS A 317 29.08 -12.16 19.32
N LYS A 318 29.83 -12.27 18.22
CA LYS A 318 30.50 -11.13 17.60
C LYS A 318 29.55 -10.45 16.61
N CYS A 319 29.54 -9.13 16.65
CA CYS A 319 28.87 -8.30 15.67
C CYS A 319 29.39 -8.62 14.28
N HIS A 320 28.51 -8.96 13.34
CA HIS A 320 28.90 -9.29 11.97
C HIS A 320 29.60 -8.13 11.24
N ARG A 321 29.33 -6.88 11.63
CA ARG A 321 29.96 -5.70 11.01
C ARG A 321 31.30 -5.34 11.64
N CYS A 322 31.34 -5.08 12.94
CA CYS A 322 32.54 -4.58 13.61
C CYS A 322 33.36 -5.66 14.31
N GLN A 323 32.87 -6.91 14.33
CA GLN A 323 33.54 -8.09 14.92
C GLN A 323 33.78 -8.03 16.43
N ASN A 324 33.29 -6.99 17.11
CA ASN A 324 33.30 -6.87 18.58
C ASN A 324 32.14 -7.65 19.21
N ILE A 325 32.28 -8.03 20.49
CA ILE A 325 31.22 -8.72 21.25
C ILE A 325 30.02 -7.78 21.41
N ILE A 326 28.82 -8.33 21.27
CA ILE A 326 27.56 -7.61 21.43
C ILE A 326 27.22 -7.52 22.92
N ASN A 327 27.25 -6.30 23.45
CA ASN A 327 26.97 -6.01 24.86
C ASN A 327 25.75 -5.07 25.02
N ASP A 328 25.16 -4.64 23.90
CA ASP A 328 24.09 -3.65 23.77
C ASP A 328 22.88 -4.26 23.03
N PRO A 329 22.04 -5.08 23.69
CA PRO A 329 20.97 -5.81 23.00
C PRO A 329 19.76 -4.92 22.66
N GLU A 330 19.91 -3.60 22.60
CA GLU A 330 18.81 -2.63 22.56
C GLU A 330 17.91 -2.78 21.32
N TYR A 331 18.38 -3.45 20.25
CA TYR A 331 17.58 -3.73 19.04
C TYR A 331 17.93 -5.08 18.39
N LEU A 332 17.41 -6.18 18.94
CA LEU A 332 17.59 -7.53 18.39
C LEU A 332 16.38 -7.99 17.55
N MET A 333 16.61 -8.37 16.27
CA MET A 333 15.60 -8.93 15.35
C MET A 333 16.09 -10.05 14.41
N ALA A 334 15.33 -11.14 14.25
CA ALA A 334 14.51 -11.48 13.06
C ALA A 334 14.16 -12.99 12.97
N TYR A 335 13.00 -13.28 12.37
CA TYR A 335 12.40 -14.62 12.19
C TYR A 335 12.68 -15.17 10.77
N ARG A 336 12.90 -16.49 10.63
CA ARG A 336 12.70 -17.21 9.34
C ARG A 336 11.35 -17.93 9.36
N LEU A 337 10.80 -18.23 8.18
CA LEU A 337 9.48 -18.85 7.95
C LEU A 337 9.28 -20.28 8.52
N THR A 338 10.06 -20.70 9.52
CA THR A 338 9.99 -21.98 10.24
C THR A 338 10.24 -21.69 11.73
N ASN A 339 9.89 -22.60 12.63
CA ASN A 339 9.82 -22.43 14.10
C ASN A 339 11.14 -22.02 14.83
N ASP A 340 12.15 -21.51 14.14
CA ASP A 340 13.46 -21.16 14.68
C ASP A 340 13.63 -19.63 14.67
N PHE A 341 13.72 -19.05 15.86
CA PHE A 341 14.08 -17.64 16.07
C PHE A 341 15.60 -17.45 15.92
N GLU A 342 16.05 -16.42 15.20
CA GLU A 342 17.47 -16.06 15.13
C GLU A 342 17.69 -14.66 15.75
N ILE A 343 18.69 -14.55 16.62
CA ILE A 343 19.02 -13.30 17.29
C ILE A 343 19.92 -12.46 16.38
N ASN A 344 19.56 -11.18 16.17
CA ASN A 344 20.41 -10.23 15.44
C ASN A 344 21.80 -10.17 16.06
N VAL A 345 22.84 -10.20 15.22
CA VAL A 345 24.22 -10.20 15.67
C VAL A 345 24.94 -8.96 15.18
N TYR A 346 24.39 -7.79 15.48
CA TYR A 346 25.00 -6.48 15.21
C TYR A 346 24.79 -5.56 16.42
N HIS A 347 25.75 -4.67 16.71
CA HIS A 347 25.52 -3.53 17.64
C HIS A 347 24.46 -2.58 17.07
N GLN A 348 23.82 -1.81 17.96
CA GLN A 348 22.83 -0.78 17.59
C GLN A 348 23.35 0.14 16.48
N ASN A 349 24.56 0.68 16.65
CA ASN A 349 25.18 1.61 15.70
C ASN A 349 25.80 0.91 14.48
N CYS A 350 25.89 -0.42 14.50
CA CYS A 350 26.45 -1.20 13.41
C CYS A 350 25.39 -1.62 12.39
N TYR A 351 24.12 -1.65 12.77
CA TYR A 351 23.04 -2.09 11.91
C TYR A 351 22.30 -0.90 11.29
N LYS A 352 22.05 -0.95 9.98
CA LYS A 352 21.14 -0.01 9.30
C LYS A 352 19.87 -0.78 8.98
N LEU A 353 18.77 -0.34 9.58
CA LEU A 353 17.43 -0.87 9.34
C LEU A 353 17.12 -0.83 7.83
N ASN A 354 16.69 -1.94 7.26
CA ASN A 354 16.19 -2.02 5.89
C ASN A 354 14.69 -2.37 5.91
N ALA A 355 13.89 -1.73 5.06
CA ALA A 355 12.46 -2.04 4.89
C ALA A 355 12.16 -3.53 4.60
N LYS A 356 13.14 -4.31 4.13
CA LYS A 356 13.03 -5.76 3.90
C LYS A 356 13.20 -6.62 5.15
N ASP A 357 13.69 -6.05 6.25
CA ASP A 357 13.88 -6.77 7.50
C ASP A 357 12.50 -7.05 8.12
N LYS A 358 12.26 -8.31 8.49
CA LYS A 358 10.99 -8.69 9.15
C LYS A 358 11.15 -8.51 10.65
N TRP A 359 10.48 -7.47 11.17
CA TRP A 359 10.67 -6.98 12.52
C TRP A 359 10.06 -7.90 13.59
N VAL A 360 10.84 -8.17 14.64
CA VAL A 360 10.32 -8.47 15.98
C VAL A 360 11.09 -7.54 16.91
N ILE A 361 10.41 -6.52 17.45
CA ILE A 361 10.99 -5.58 18.39
C ILE A 361 10.86 -6.21 19.79
N MET A 362 11.97 -6.58 20.41
CA MET A 362 11.99 -7.05 21.81
C MET A 362 12.39 -5.89 22.71
N VAL A 363 11.61 -5.66 23.77
CA VAL A 363 11.79 -4.49 24.63
C VAL A 363 12.16 -4.92 26.03
N ASN A 364 13.16 -4.25 26.56
CA ASN A 364 13.60 -4.32 27.94
C ASN A 364 12.49 -3.86 28.91
N GLN A 365 11.99 -4.75 29.77
CA GLN A 365 11.58 -4.29 31.10
C GLN A 365 12.87 -4.13 31.90
N LYS A 366 13.38 -2.90 32.01
CA LYS A 366 14.28 -2.59 33.13
C LYS A 366 13.47 -2.92 34.40
N GLN A 367 13.78 -4.03 35.05
CA GLN A 367 13.42 -4.21 36.44
C GLN A 367 14.14 -3.09 37.19
N SER A 368 13.36 -2.13 37.66
CA SER A 368 13.77 -1.06 38.56
C SER A 368 14.42 -1.64 39.81
#